data_AF-A0A2V5KMV9-F1
#
_entry.id   AF-A0A2V5KMV9-F1
#
_cell.length_a   1.000
_cell.length_b   1.000
_cell.length_c   1.000
_cell.angle_alpha   90.00
_cell.angle_beta   90.00
_cell.angle_gamma   90.00
#
_symmetry.space_group_name_H-M   'P 1'
#
loop_
_entity.id
_entity.type
_entity.pdbx_description
1 polymer ?
#
loop_
_entity_poly.entity_id
_entity_poly.type
_entity_poly.pdbx_seq_one_letter_code
_entity_poly.pdbx_strand_id
1 'polypeptide(L)' 'MVHSDDVYGVSGPSIEADSDVNEDRHREEQLDDSFEAWYGEIEQQLKERADLANVPPDNVFDSALALDEES' A
#
# COMPACT_ATOMS: atom_id res chain seq x y z
N MET A 1 -38.86 -9.82 -2.44
CA MET A 1 -38.29 -8.75 -3.29
C MET A 1 -37.59 -9.43 -4.44
N VAL A 2 -38.08 -9.26 -5.66
CA VAL A 2 -37.35 -9.62 -6.87
C VAL A 2 -36.56 -8.37 -7.24
N HIS A 3 -35.23 -8.45 -7.21
CA HIS A 3 -34.39 -7.38 -7.72
C HIS A 3 -34.63 -7.32 -9.23
N SER A 4 -35.22 -6.21 -9.68
CA SER A 4 -35.47 -5.96 -11.09
C SER A 4 -34.18 -6.10 -11.87
N ASP A 5 -34.27 -6.83 -12.97
CA ASP A 5 -33.21 -7.16 -13.91
C ASP A 5 -32.20 -6.02 -14.05
N ASP A 6 -30.94 -6.32 -13.73
CA ASP A 6 -29.80 -5.52 -14.15
C ASP A 6 -29.80 -5.51 -15.68
N VAL A 7 -30.36 -4.45 -16.26
CA VAL A 7 -30.34 -4.24 -17.71
C VAL A 7 -28.94 -3.75 -18.08
N TYR A 8 -28.02 -4.71 -18.24
CA TYR A 8 -26.71 -4.47 -18.83
C TYR A 8 -26.87 -4.13 -20.32
N GLY A 9 -26.32 -2.99 -20.73
CA GLY A 9 -25.99 -2.62 -22.11
C GLY A 9 -27.03 -2.91 -23.20
N VAL A 10 -27.93 -1.95 -23.46
CA VAL A 10 -28.54 -1.82 -24.80
C VAL A 10 -27.91 -0.60 -25.47
N SER A 11 -26.89 -0.85 -26.28
CA SER A 11 -26.29 0.14 -27.17
C SER A 11 -26.61 -0.20 -28.62
N GLY A 12 -27.08 0.80 -29.37
CA GLY A 12 -27.20 0.74 -30.83
C GLY A 12 -25.82 0.63 -31.50
N PRO A 13 -25.69 0.90 -32.81
CA PRO A 13 -24.45 0.66 -33.58
C PRO A 13 -23.24 1.54 -33.18
N SER A 14 -23.35 2.33 -32.13
CA SER A 14 -22.26 3.05 -31.48
C SER A 14 -21.75 2.21 -30.31
N ILE A 15 -20.50 1.77 -30.40
CA ILE A 15 -19.76 1.19 -29.27
C ILE A 15 -19.77 2.23 -28.14
N GLU A 16 -20.63 2.03 -27.15
CA GLU A 16 -20.51 2.71 -25.86
C GLU A 16 -19.26 2.10 -25.20
N ALA A 17 -18.21 2.90 -25.07
CA ALA A 17 -17.13 2.54 -24.17
C ALA A 17 -17.70 2.68 -22.76
N ASP A 18 -17.84 1.57 -22.05
CA ASP A 18 -18.42 1.47 -20.71
C ASP A 18 -17.78 2.51 -19.77
N SER A 19 -18.44 3.66 -19.64
CA SER A 19 -17.98 4.81 -18.85
C SER A 19 -18.57 4.78 -17.44
N ASP A 20 -19.47 3.85 -17.15
CA ASP A 20 -19.79 3.50 -15.77
C ASP A 20 -18.60 2.74 -15.23
N VAL A 21 -18.00 3.31 -14.19
CA VAL A 21 -16.98 2.61 -13.45
C VAL A 21 -17.58 1.25 -13.06
N ASN A 22 -18.70 1.17 -12.34
CA ASN A 22 -19.19 -0.05 -11.68
C ASN A 22 -19.44 -1.28 -12.59
N GLU A 23 -19.44 -1.13 -13.92
CA GLU A 23 -19.65 -2.18 -14.91
C GLU A 23 -18.33 -2.81 -15.45
N ASP A 24 -17.16 -2.24 -15.12
CA ASP A 24 -15.86 -2.83 -15.47
C ASP A 24 -15.63 -4.16 -14.75
N ARG A 25 -15.71 -5.24 -15.53
CA ARG A 25 -15.53 -6.63 -15.08
C ARG A 25 -14.17 -6.92 -14.45
N HIS A 26 -13.14 -6.10 -14.69
CA HIS A 26 -11.81 -6.29 -14.11
C HIS A 26 -11.53 -5.37 -12.91
N ARG A 27 -12.50 -4.56 -12.47
CA ARG A 27 -12.25 -3.63 -11.35
C ARG A 27 -11.89 -4.35 -10.07
N GLU A 28 -12.62 -5.41 -9.73
CA GLU A 28 -12.37 -6.08 -8.45
C GLU A 28 -10.94 -6.62 -8.39
N GLU A 29 -10.47 -7.24 -9.48
CA GLU A 29 -9.09 -7.70 -9.61
C GLU A 29 -8.09 -6.53 -9.50
N GLN A 30 -8.35 -5.40 -10.16
CA GLN A 30 -7.48 -4.22 -10.04
C GLN A 30 -7.47 -3.63 -8.63
N LEU A 31 -8.60 -3.66 -7.91
CA LEU A 31 -8.68 -3.17 -6.54
C LEU A 31 -7.92 -4.09 -5.59
N ASP A 32 -8.09 -5.41 -5.74
CA ASP A 32 -7.36 -6.41 -4.96
C ASP A 32 -5.84 -6.28 -5.19
N ASP A 33 -5.40 -6.21 -6.44
CA ASP A 33 -3.99 -6.00 -6.81
C ASP A 33 -3.43 -4.70 -6.19
N SER A 34 -4.21 -3.62 -6.26
CA SER A 34 -3.79 -2.32 -5.71
C SER A 34 -3.68 -2.35 -4.19
N PHE A 35 -4.56 -3.08 -3.52
CA PHE A 35 -4.56 -3.22 -2.07
C PHE A 35 -3.39 -4.08 -1.60
N GLU A 36 -3.12 -5.20 -2.27
CA GLU A 36 -2.00 -6.09 -1.94
C GLU A 36 -0.65 -5.37 -2.14
N ALA A 37 -0.49 -4.63 -3.24
CA ALA A 37 0.70 -3.83 -3.49
C ALA A 37 0.93 -2.77 -2.39
N TRP A 38 -0.12 -2.04 -2.02
CA TRP A 38 -0.04 -1.02 -0.97
C TRP A 38 0.30 -1.62 0.40
N TYR A 39 -0.32 -2.75 0.75
CA TYR A 39 -0.05 -3.43 2.02
C TYR A 39 1.40 -3.92 2.12
N GLY A 40 1.92 -4.55 1.05
CA GLY A 40 3.30 -5.02 1.00
C GLY A 40 4.34 -3.89 1.11
N GLU A 41 4.02 -2.70 0.58
CA GLU A 41 4.89 -1.53 0.71
C GLU A 41 4.98 -1.04 2.16
N ILE A 42 3.87 -1.07 2.91
CA ILE A 42 3.85 -0.68 4.33
C ILE A 42 4.74 -1.59 5.17
N GLU A 43 4.70 -2.91 4.95
CA GLU A 43 5.55 -3.84 5.68
C GLU A 43 7.05 -3.55 5.48
N GLN A 44 7.45 -3.25 4.24
CA GLN A 44 8.84 -2.87 3.93
C GLN A 44 9.23 -1.57 4.63
N GLN A 45 8.39 -0.53 4.55
CA GLN A 45 8.67 0.75 5.20
C GLN A 45 8.78 0.62 6.73
N LEU A 46 7.96 -0.24 7.35
CA LEU A 46 8.05 -0.51 8.79
C LEU A 46 9.36 -1.19 9.16
N LYS A 47 9.81 -2.16 8.37
CA LYS A 47 11.07 -2.86 8.59
C LYS A 47 12.27 -1.92 8.47
N GLU A 48 12.32 -1.11 7.43
CA GLU A 48 13.40 -0.12 7.22
C GLU A 48 13.47 0.90 8.37
N ARG A 49 12.31 1.37 8.85
CA ARG A 49 12.26 2.28 9.99
C ARG A 49 12.69 1.62 11.29
N ALA A 50 12.32 0.35 11.51
CA ALA A 50 12.76 -0.41 12.68
C ALA A 50 14.28 -0.60 12.67
N ASP A 51 14.86 -0.94 11.51
CA ASP A 51 16.30 -1.06 11.34
C ASP A 51 17.02 0.29 11.56
N LEU A 52 16.44 1.40 11.08
CA LEU A 52 17.00 2.75 11.29
C LEU A 52 16.89 3.21 12.76
N ALA A 53 15.80 2.85 13.44
CA ALA A 53 15.55 3.20 14.84
C ALA A 53 16.35 2.33 15.82
N ASN A 54 17.03 1.28 15.33
CA ASN A 54 17.94 0.46 16.12
C ASN A 54 19.27 1.20 16.35
N VAL A 55 19.19 2.28 17.14
CA VAL A 55 20.35 3.06 17.58
C VAL A 55 20.96 2.37 18.80
N PRO A 56 22.29 2.16 18.83
CA PRO A 56 22.97 1.66 20.03
C PRO A 56 22.59 2.50 21.26
N PRO A 57 22.41 1.87 22.44
CA PRO A 57 22.04 2.59 23.66
C PRO A 57 23.16 3.53 24.14
N ASP A 58 24.39 3.28 23.70
CA ASP A 58 25.55 4.06 24.07
C ASP A 58 25.55 5.39 23.32
N ASN A 59 25.52 6.47 24.08
CA ASN A 59 25.70 7.80 23.54
C ASN A 59 27.17 8.00 23.13
N VAL A 60 27.40 8.53 21.93
CA VAL A 60 28.73 8.85 21.41
C VAL A 60 29.54 9.75 22.35
N PHE A 61 28.87 10.60 23.13
CA PHE A 61 29.53 11.45 24.14
C PHE A 61 30.01 10.65 25.35
N ASP A 62 29.25 9.64 25.77
CA ASP A 62 29.60 8.78 26.92
C ASP A 62 30.77 7.86 26.54
N SER A 63 30.81 7.36 25.29
CA SER A 63 31.93 6.58 24.76
C SER A 63 33.23 7.38 24.64
N ALA A 64 33.14 8.67 24.30
CA ALA A 64 34.30 9.55 24.19
C ALA A 64 34.92 9.87 25.56
N LEU A 65 34.08 10.04 26.60
CA LEU A 65 34.55 10.25 27.97
C LEU A 65 35.25 9.01 28.53
N ALA A 66 34.72 7.81 28.25
CA ALA A 66 35.34 6.56 28.68
C ALA A 66 36.73 6.33 28.08
N LEU A 67 36.98 6.80 26.84
CA LEU A 67 38.29 6.71 26.19
C LEU A 67 39.32 7.71 26.73
N ASP A 68 38.88 8.88 27.21
CA ASP A 68 39.76 9.90 27.80
C ASP A 68 40.16 9.54 29.25
N GLU A 69 39.29 8.85 29.98
CA GLU A 69 39.59 8.31 31.32
C GLU A 69 40.53 7.08 31.31
N GLU A 70 40.70 6.42 30.16
CA GLU A 70 41.57 5.24 30.00
C GLU A 70 43.00 5.58 29.50
N SER A 71 43.33 6.87 29.28
CA SER A 71 44.66 7.36 28.84
C SER A 71 45.53 7.88 29.99
#